data_AF-A0A355DNB6-F1
#
_entry.id   AF-A0A355DNB6-F1
#
_cell.length_a   1.000
_cell.length_b   1.000
_cell.length_c   1.000
_cell.angle_alpha   90.00
_cell.angle_beta   90.00
_cell.angle_gamma   90.00
#
_symmetry.space_group_name_H-M   'P 1'
#
loop_
_entity.id
_entity.type
_entity.pdbx_description
1 polymer ?
#
loop_
_entity_poly.entity_id
_entity_poly.type
_entity_poly.pdbx_seq_one_letter_code
_entity_poly.pdbx_strand_id
1 'polypeptide(L)'
;MSRLNLNSVLENLETTEVDKQVPALEQAAEIVNSVAIKAVEALRKGPNRFLVAERLKCLGSVIVPHLEKLLNESDDSETRILAALVLLQFDSRIGVPYLLDAVTQDEDYAGLVAEHLAKAGIEQAIEPIIKRLRNCELKQVDLVVSLLDALAELGGILPYDLRQRLSAANVPWQIRTLYQNNFLSLPNPQSPNLNNYQQVS
;
A
#
# COMPACT_ATOMS: atom_id res chain seq x y z
N MET A 1 -26.86 -24.83 15.46
CA MET A 1 -25.80 -24.59 14.46
C MET A 1 -25.32 -25.94 13.99
N SER A 2 -25.66 -26.36 12.77
CA SER A 2 -25.06 -27.56 12.18
C SER A 2 -23.54 -27.35 12.14
N ARG A 3 -22.78 -28.38 12.49
CA ARG A 3 -21.33 -28.36 12.24
C ARG A 3 -21.18 -28.35 10.71
N LEU A 4 -20.69 -27.23 10.17
CA LEU A 4 -20.26 -27.15 8.78
C LEU A 4 -19.26 -28.29 8.54
N ASN A 5 -19.60 -29.24 7.68
CA ASN A 5 -18.79 -30.41 7.39
C ASN A 5 -18.32 -30.33 5.93
N LEU A 6 -17.06 -29.94 5.74
CA LEU A 6 -16.46 -29.82 4.43
C LEU A 6 -16.50 -31.14 3.66
N ASN A 7 -16.30 -32.28 4.34
CA ASN A 7 -16.28 -33.60 3.67
C ASN A 7 -17.64 -33.93 3.06
N SER A 8 -18.74 -33.71 3.79
CA SER A 8 -20.08 -33.96 3.24
C SER A 8 -20.43 -33.00 2.11
N VAL A 9 -19.92 -31.76 2.15
CA VAL A 9 -20.09 -30.81 1.04
C VAL A 9 -19.39 -31.32 -0.21
N LEU A 10 -18.13 -31.76 -0.09
CA LEU A 10 -17.36 -32.29 -1.22
C LEU A 10 -18.02 -33.54 -1.81
N GLU A 11 -18.43 -34.49 -0.95
CA GLU A 11 -19.14 -35.71 -1.39
C GLU A 11 -20.42 -35.39 -2.17
N ASN A 12 -21.24 -34.45 -1.67
CA ASN A 12 -22.48 -34.08 -2.34
C ASN A 12 -22.27 -33.34 -3.68
N LEU A 13 -21.18 -32.57 -3.80
CA LEU A 13 -20.81 -31.88 -5.04
C LEU A 13 -20.34 -32.85 -6.14
N GLU A 14 -19.71 -33.97 -5.76
CA GLU A 14 -19.26 -35.02 -6.69
C GLU A 14 -20.42 -35.84 -7.27
N THR A 15 -21.59 -35.80 -6.65
CA THR A 15 -22.78 -36.48 -7.17
C THR A 15 -23.30 -35.81 -8.45
N THR A 16 -24.14 -36.53 -9.20
CA THR A 16 -24.89 -35.96 -10.33
C THR A 16 -26.32 -35.53 -9.93
N GLU A 17 -26.64 -35.58 -8.64
CA GLU A 17 -27.99 -35.32 -8.12
C GLU A 17 -28.13 -33.84 -7.75
N VAL A 18 -28.87 -33.08 -8.55
CA VAL A 18 -29.08 -31.63 -8.34
C VAL A 18 -29.62 -31.32 -6.94
N ASP A 19 -30.52 -32.16 -6.42
CA ASP A 19 -31.11 -32.03 -5.08
C ASP A 19 -30.07 -32.13 -3.94
N LYS A 20 -28.91 -32.74 -4.20
CA LYS A 20 -27.76 -32.78 -3.29
C LYS A 20 -26.76 -31.67 -3.58
N GLN A 21 -26.51 -31.38 -4.86
CA GLN A 21 -25.53 -30.37 -5.28
C GLN A 21 -25.92 -28.97 -4.85
N VAL A 22 -27.19 -28.57 -4.98
CA VAL A 22 -27.64 -27.21 -4.64
C VAL A 22 -27.44 -26.90 -3.16
N PRO A 23 -27.94 -27.70 -2.20
CA PRO A 23 -27.68 -27.47 -0.78
C PRO A 23 -26.18 -27.57 -0.41
N ALA A 24 -25.39 -28.36 -1.15
CA ALA A 24 -23.95 -28.45 -0.94
C ALA A 24 -23.23 -27.17 -1.37
N LEU A 25 -23.64 -26.54 -2.47
CA LEU A 25 -23.11 -25.24 -2.89
C LEU A 25 -23.46 -24.13 -1.89
N GLU A 26 -24.69 -24.12 -1.35
CA GLU A 26 -25.09 -23.18 -0.29
C GLU A 26 -24.23 -23.35 0.97
N GLN A 27 -24.02 -24.60 1.41
CA GLN A 27 -23.14 -24.90 2.54
C GLN A 27 -21.67 -24.55 2.25
N ALA A 28 -21.19 -24.77 1.03
CA ALA A 28 -19.84 -24.37 0.62
C ALA A 28 -19.68 -22.85 0.73
N ALA A 29 -20.68 -22.07 0.29
CA ALA A 29 -20.67 -20.62 0.41
C ALA A 29 -20.62 -20.16 1.89
N GLU A 30 -21.38 -20.80 2.77
CA GLU A 30 -21.32 -20.54 4.22
C GLU A 30 -19.95 -20.86 4.82
N ILE A 31 -19.32 -21.97 4.42
CA ILE A 31 -17.97 -22.35 4.85
C ILE A 31 -16.96 -21.30 4.42
N VAL A 32 -16.94 -20.95 3.13
CA VAL A 32 -16.00 -19.97 2.58
C VAL A 32 -16.18 -18.62 3.28
N ASN A 33 -17.42 -18.18 3.49
CA ASN A 33 -17.70 -16.94 4.22
C ASN A 33 -17.22 -17.00 5.67
N SER A 34 -17.40 -18.12 6.37
CA SER A 34 -16.90 -18.32 7.73
C SER A 34 -15.37 -18.27 7.80
N VAL A 35 -14.69 -18.89 6.83
CA VAL A 35 -13.23 -18.84 6.69
C VAL A 35 -12.75 -17.41 6.44
N ALA A 36 -13.40 -16.68 5.54
CA ALA A 36 -13.08 -15.29 5.23
C ALA A 36 -13.19 -14.40 6.48
N ILE A 37 -14.29 -14.50 7.22
CA ILE A 37 -14.50 -13.76 8.48
C ILE A 37 -13.38 -14.06 9.48
N LYS A 38 -13.04 -15.34 9.68
CA LYS A 38 -11.98 -15.74 10.63
C LYS A 38 -10.60 -15.26 10.20
N ALA A 39 -10.31 -15.26 8.91
CA ALA A 39 -9.04 -14.77 8.38
C ALA A 39 -8.89 -13.25 8.58
N VAL A 40 -9.97 -12.48 8.36
CA VAL A 40 -9.97 -11.03 8.64
C VAL A 40 -9.90 -10.74 10.14
N GLU A 41 -10.54 -11.55 10.99
CA GLU A 41 -10.41 -11.40 12.44
C GLU A 41 -8.98 -11.70 12.93
N ALA A 42 -8.27 -12.63 12.27
CA ALA A 42 -6.85 -12.87 12.53
C ALA A 42 -5.98 -11.67 12.14
N LEU A 43 -6.35 -10.92 11.09
CA LEU A 43 -5.70 -9.65 10.78
C LEU A 43 -5.95 -8.61 11.89
N ARG A 44 -7.16 -8.57 12.45
CA ARG A 44 -7.55 -7.62 13.51
C ARG A 44 -6.85 -7.88 14.84
N LYS A 45 -6.71 -9.13 15.27
CA LYS A 45 -6.28 -9.47 16.64
C LYS A 45 -5.09 -10.42 16.72
N GLY A 46 -4.67 -10.99 15.61
CA GLY A 46 -3.62 -12.00 15.59
C GLY A 46 -2.22 -11.39 15.79
N PRO A 47 -1.26 -12.20 16.27
CA PRO A 47 0.16 -11.83 16.19
C PRO A 47 0.60 -11.79 14.72
N ASN A 48 1.62 -11.00 14.40
CA ASN A 48 2.20 -10.92 13.05
C ASN A 48 1.18 -10.57 11.96
N ARG A 49 0.36 -9.54 12.20
CA ARG A 49 -0.73 -9.09 11.30
C ARG A 49 -0.26 -8.85 9.87
N PHE A 50 0.95 -8.34 9.68
CA PHE A 50 1.58 -8.18 8.37
C PHE A 50 1.62 -9.50 7.57
N LEU A 51 2.09 -10.60 8.18
CA LEU A 51 2.15 -11.91 7.52
C LEU A 51 0.77 -12.45 7.20
N VAL A 52 -0.23 -12.15 8.03
CA VAL A 52 -1.63 -12.49 7.75
C VAL A 52 -2.11 -11.72 6.52
N ALA A 53 -1.91 -10.40 6.48
CA ALA A 53 -2.30 -9.53 5.39
C ALA A 53 -1.74 -10.02 4.04
N GLU A 54 -0.46 -10.36 3.97
CA GLU A 54 0.20 -10.87 2.75
C GLU A 54 -0.42 -12.15 2.19
N ARG A 55 -1.14 -12.93 3.02
CA ARG A 55 -1.77 -14.19 2.64
C ARG A 55 -3.26 -14.09 2.41
N LEU A 56 -3.92 -13.00 2.82
CA LEU A 56 -5.36 -12.82 2.61
C LEU A 56 -5.74 -12.83 1.13
N LYS A 57 -4.84 -12.41 0.24
CA LYS A 57 -5.05 -12.50 -1.21
C LYS A 57 -5.34 -13.92 -1.72
N CYS A 58 -4.87 -14.96 -1.02
CA CYS A 58 -5.11 -16.35 -1.39
C CYS A 58 -6.59 -16.76 -1.26
N LEU A 59 -7.39 -16.01 -0.49
CA LEU A 59 -8.82 -16.24 -0.36
C LEU A 59 -9.63 -15.59 -1.50
N GLY A 60 -8.99 -14.80 -2.36
CA GLY A 60 -9.67 -14.12 -3.47
C GLY A 60 -10.63 -13.02 -3.02
N SER A 61 -11.54 -12.62 -3.90
CA SER A 61 -12.43 -11.46 -3.67
C SER A 61 -13.43 -11.65 -2.52
N VAL A 62 -13.60 -12.86 -1.99
CA VAL A 62 -14.53 -13.13 -0.89
C VAL A 62 -14.16 -12.40 0.41
N ILE A 63 -12.90 -11.99 0.58
CA ILE A 63 -12.49 -11.23 1.76
C ILE A 63 -12.85 -9.74 1.66
N VAL A 64 -13.13 -9.20 0.47
CA VAL A 64 -13.24 -7.75 0.24
C VAL A 64 -14.29 -7.10 1.14
N PRO A 65 -15.55 -7.60 1.19
CA PRO A 65 -16.57 -6.99 2.06
C PRO A 65 -16.20 -7.02 3.56
N HIS A 66 -15.46 -8.05 3.98
CA HIS A 66 -15.02 -8.21 5.37
C HIS A 66 -13.88 -7.25 5.71
N LEU A 67 -12.96 -7.02 4.77
CA LEU A 67 -11.90 -6.02 4.91
C LEU A 67 -12.44 -4.59 4.89
N GLU A 68 -13.41 -4.28 4.03
CA GLU A 68 -14.07 -2.96 4.01
C GLU A 68 -14.78 -2.68 5.33
N LYS A 69 -15.47 -3.69 5.87
CA LYS A 69 -16.06 -3.61 7.21
C LYS A 69 -14.99 -3.38 8.28
N LEU A 70 -13.89 -4.14 8.25
CA LEU A 70 -12.79 -3.99 9.20
C LEU A 70 -12.17 -2.58 9.14
N LEU A 71 -11.95 -2.05 7.94
CA LEU A 71 -11.40 -0.73 7.71
C LEU A 71 -12.27 0.36 8.36
N ASN A 72 -13.59 0.26 8.22
CA ASN A 72 -14.55 1.22 8.76
C ASN A 72 -14.75 1.10 10.29
N GLU A 73 -14.62 -0.10 10.85
CA GLU A 73 -14.88 -0.36 12.28
C GLU A 73 -13.61 -0.33 13.16
N SER A 74 -12.42 -0.25 12.57
CA SER A 74 -11.16 -0.30 13.32
C SER A 74 -10.63 1.09 13.68
N ASP A 75 -10.37 1.29 14.97
CA ASP A 75 -9.63 2.46 15.48
C ASP A 75 -8.11 2.24 15.48
N ASP A 76 -7.66 0.99 15.34
CA ASP A 76 -6.26 0.62 15.32
C ASP A 76 -5.60 0.97 13.98
N SER A 77 -4.56 1.82 14.03
CA SER A 77 -3.89 2.37 12.85
C SER A 77 -3.27 1.28 11.99
N GLU A 78 -2.51 0.36 12.60
CA GLU A 78 -1.87 -0.75 11.90
C GLU A 78 -2.92 -1.63 11.19
N THR A 79 -3.99 -2.00 11.88
CA THR A 79 -5.09 -2.78 11.29
C THR A 79 -5.70 -2.08 10.07
N ARG A 80 -5.92 -0.76 10.14
CA ARG A 80 -6.44 0.01 8.99
C ARG A 80 -5.47 0.05 7.82
N ILE A 81 -4.18 0.28 8.09
CA ILE A 81 -3.13 0.30 7.07
C ILE A 81 -3.08 -1.05 6.35
N LEU A 82 -3.00 -2.15 7.10
CA LEU A 82 -2.92 -3.48 6.52
C LEU A 82 -4.20 -3.86 5.76
N ALA A 83 -5.39 -3.55 6.29
CA ALA A 83 -6.64 -3.78 5.58
C ALA A 83 -6.71 -2.98 4.27
N ALA A 84 -6.32 -1.71 4.29
CA ALA A 84 -6.27 -0.85 3.12
C ALA A 84 -5.24 -1.33 2.07
N LEU A 85 -4.07 -1.82 2.49
CA LEU A 85 -3.08 -2.41 1.59
C LEU A 85 -3.61 -3.66 0.88
N VAL A 86 -4.28 -4.55 1.61
CA VAL A 86 -4.88 -5.75 0.99
C VAL A 86 -6.02 -5.35 0.05
N LEU A 87 -6.88 -4.41 0.44
CA LEU A 87 -7.94 -3.87 -0.43
C LEU A 87 -7.38 -3.26 -1.72
N LEU A 88 -6.27 -2.54 -1.64
CA LEU A 88 -5.58 -1.97 -2.79
C LEU A 88 -5.08 -3.05 -3.76
N GLN A 89 -4.61 -4.20 -3.24
CA GLN A 89 -4.22 -5.36 -4.07
C GLN A 89 -5.41 -6.00 -4.80
N PHE A 90 -6.62 -5.76 -4.33
CA PHE A 90 -7.89 -6.13 -4.99
C PHE A 90 -8.48 -4.98 -5.81
N ASP A 91 -7.68 -3.97 -6.15
CA ASP A 91 -8.07 -2.75 -6.86
C ASP A 91 -9.14 -1.89 -6.15
N SER A 92 -9.49 -2.21 -4.90
CA SER A 92 -10.40 -1.39 -4.10
C SER A 92 -9.65 -0.15 -3.58
N ARG A 93 -10.18 1.03 -3.94
CA ARG A 93 -9.56 2.31 -3.61
C ARG A 93 -10.12 2.95 -2.33
N ILE A 94 -11.04 2.29 -1.64
CA ILE A 94 -11.68 2.81 -0.40
C ILE A 94 -10.66 3.08 0.71
N GLY A 95 -9.56 2.31 0.74
CA GLY A 95 -8.48 2.44 1.71
C GLY A 95 -7.46 3.55 1.41
N VAL A 96 -7.47 4.13 0.20
CA VAL A 96 -6.43 5.06 -0.26
C VAL A 96 -6.25 6.26 0.69
N PRO A 97 -7.30 6.94 1.19
CA PRO A 97 -7.11 8.06 2.13
C PRO A 97 -6.28 7.69 3.36
N TYR A 98 -6.53 6.51 3.95
CA TYR A 98 -5.78 6.02 5.10
C TYR A 98 -4.32 5.71 4.76
N LEU A 99 -4.06 5.20 3.54
CA LEU A 99 -2.70 4.95 3.07
C LEU A 99 -1.94 6.25 2.83
N LEU A 100 -2.57 7.27 2.24
CA LEU A 100 -1.96 8.59 2.04
C LEU A 100 -1.58 9.23 3.38
N ASP A 101 -2.45 9.12 4.39
CA ASP A 101 -2.14 9.59 5.75
C ASP A 101 -0.97 8.82 6.35
N ALA A 102 -0.94 7.49 6.18
CA ALA A 102 0.12 6.62 6.67
C ALA A 102 1.50 6.96 6.07
N VAL A 103 1.57 7.29 4.77
CA VAL A 103 2.83 7.79 4.15
C VAL A 103 3.38 8.99 4.92
N THR A 104 2.51 9.86 5.43
CA THR A 104 2.95 11.09 6.11
C THR A 104 3.25 10.90 7.59
N GLN A 105 2.46 10.09 8.30
CA GLN A 105 2.49 10.01 9.76
C GLN A 105 3.10 8.72 10.31
N ASP A 106 2.97 7.60 9.61
CA ASP A 106 3.35 6.29 10.14
C ASP A 106 4.88 6.11 10.19
N GLU A 107 5.39 5.40 11.19
CA GLU A 107 6.83 5.20 11.37
C GLU A 107 7.30 3.88 10.76
N ASP A 108 6.47 2.85 10.80
CA ASP A 108 6.85 1.48 10.47
C ASP A 108 6.51 1.12 9.01
N TYR A 109 5.38 1.61 8.52
CA TYR A 109 4.78 1.21 7.25
C TYR A 109 4.87 2.28 6.14
N ALA A 110 5.31 3.50 6.44
CA ALA A 110 5.29 4.61 5.47
C ALA A 110 6.01 4.28 4.14
N GLY A 111 7.17 3.63 4.20
CA GLY A 111 7.93 3.22 3.00
C GLY A 111 7.20 2.16 2.17
N LEU A 112 6.70 1.11 2.83
CA LEU A 112 5.91 0.05 2.20
C LEU A 112 4.64 0.62 1.54
N VAL A 113 3.93 1.50 2.25
CA VAL A 113 2.70 2.10 1.77
C VAL A 113 2.96 2.95 0.53
N ALA A 114 4.02 3.76 0.53
CA ALA A 114 4.40 4.56 -0.63
C ALA A 114 4.69 3.68 -1.85
N GLU A 115 5.43 2.58 -1.67
CA GLU A 115 5.73 1.62 -2.73
C GLU A 115 4.45 0.98 -3.32
N HIS A 116 3.52 0.55 -2.46
CA HIS A 116 2.25 -0.02 -2.90
C HIS A 116 1.37 0.99 -3.65
N LEU A 117 1.33 2.25 -3.20
CA LEU A 117 0.60 3.31 -3.88
C LEU A 117 1.22 3.63 -5.26
N ALA A 118 2.55 3.64 -5.36
CA ALA A 118 3.26 3.84 -6.62
C ALA A 118 2.98 2.73 -7.63
N LYS A 119 3.14 1.46 -7.22
CA LYS A 119 2.80 0.28 -8.03
C LYS A 119 1.36 0.28 -8.51
N ALA A 120 0.45 0.81 -7.70
CA ALA A 120 -0.96 0.88 -8.00
C ALA A 120 -1.36 2.15 -8.78
N GLY A 121 -0.40 2.99 -9.18
CA GLY A 121 -0.60 4.20 -9.97
C GLY A 121 -1.33 5.33 -9.24
N ILE A 122 -1.23 5.41 -7.92
CA ILE A 122 -1.92 6.44 -7.13
C ILE A 122 -1.10 7.73 -7.11
N GLU A 123 -1.28 8.57 -8.13
CA GLU A 123 -0.61 9.88 -8.25
C GLU A 123 -0.85 10.81 -7.04
N GLN A 124 -1.98 10.63 -6.35
CA GLN A 124 -2.30 11.36 -5.12
C GLN A 124 -1.26 11.17 -4.00
N ALA A 125 -0.42 10.14 -4.09
CA ALA A 125 0.66 9.87 -3.14
C ALA A 125 1.88 10.79 -3.31
N ILE A 126 2.02 11.50 -4.45
CA ILE A 126 3.17 12.38 -4.72
C ILE A 126 3.32 13.45 -3.61
N GLU A 127 2.24 14.16 -3.27
CA GLU A 127 2.27 15.22 -2.26
C GLU A 127 2.56 14.67 -0.83
N PRO A 128 1.89 13.59 -0.36
CA PRO A 128 2.26 12.89 0.87
C PRO A 128 3.73 12.46 0.92
N ILE A 129 4.26 11.90 -0.17
CA ILE A 129 5.66 11.46 -0.26
C ILE A 129 6.60 12.66 -0.13
N ILE A 130 6.36 13.76 -0.86
CA ILE A 130 7.13 15.00 -0.77
C ILE A 130 7.09 15.55 0.66
N LYS A 131 5.91 15.58 1.29
CA LYS A 131 5.74 16.04 2.67
C LYS A 131 6.55 15.17 3.64
N ARG A 132 6.53 13.84 3.48
CA ARG A 132 7.31 12.94 4.33
C ARG A 132 8.81 13.12 4.11
N LEU A 133 9.26 13.23 2.86
CA LEU A 133 10.66 13.49 2.51
C LEU A 133 11.20 14.79 3.10
N ARG A 134 10.35 15.81 3.33
CA ARG A 134 10.76 17.05 4.03
C ARG A 134 10.99 16.85 5.52
N ASN A 135 10.28 15.93 6.15
CA ASN A 135 10.24 15.81 7.61
C ASN A 135 11.01 14.60 8.15
N CYS A 136 11.26 13.56 7.36
CA CYS A 136 12.03 12.41 7.80
C CYS A 136 13.51 12.75 7.99
N GLU A 137 14.21 12.05 8.88
CA GLU A 137 15.64 12.23 9.07
C GLU A 137 16.41 11.44 8.00
N LEU A 138 17.47 12.02 7.42
CA LEU A 138 18.23 11.36 6.34
C LEU A 138 18.97 10.09 6.80
N LYS A 139 19.13 9.86 8.11
CA LYS A 139 19.64 8.59 8.66
C LYS A 139 18.64 7.43 8.55
N GLN A 140 17.36 7.72 8.32
CA GLN A 140 16.32 6.71 8.03
C GLN A 140 16.44 6.30 6.56
N VAL A 141 17.57 5.68 6.22
CA VAL A 141 17.97 5.44 4.82
C VAL A 141 16.92 4.64 4.06
N ASP A 142 16.40 3.57 4.66
CA ASP A 142 15.41 2.69 4.02
C ASP A 142 14.13 3.46 3.69
N LEU A 143 13.60 4.22 4.64
CA LEU A 143 12.42 5.06 4.41
C LEU A 143 12.65 6.08 3.27
N VAL A 144 13.77 6.80 3.32
CA VAL A 144 14.06 7.84 2.30
C VAL A 144 14.21 7.21 0.92
N VAL A 145 14.87 6.06 0.81
CA VAL A 145 15.01 5.31 -0.44
C VAL A 145 13.65 4.87 -0.96
N SER A 146 12.82 4.21 -0.15
CA SER A 146 11.47 3.79 -0.56
C SER A 146 10.60 4.95 -1.04
N LEU A 147 10.66 6.11 -0.36
CA LEU A 147 9.92 7.31 -0.75
C LEU A 147 10.42 7.90 -2.07
N LEU A 148 11.74 7.94 -2.29
CA LEU A 148 12.31 8.43 -3.54
C LEU A 148 12.01 7.50 -4.71
N ASP A 149 12.07 6.19 -4.51
CA ASP A 149 11.71 5.20 -5.53
C ASP A 149 10.23 5.31 -5.90
N ALA A 150 9.34 5.35 -4.90
CA ALA A 150 7.91 5.54 -5.13
C ALA A 150 7.61 6.86 -5.86
N LEU A 151 8.30 7.94 -5.50
CA LEU A 151 8.17 9.23 -6.20
C LEU A 151 8.60 9.14 -7.67
N ALA A 152 9.73 8.47 -7.94
CA ALA A 152 10.24 8.29 -9.29
C ALA A 152 9.30 7.43 -10.15
N GLU A 153 8.77 6.35 -9.59
CA GLU A 153 7.81 5.46 -10.26
C GLU A 153 6.51 6.20 -10.61
N LEU A 154 6.05 7.10 -9.74
CA LEU A 154 4.90 7.97 -10.00
C LEU A 154 5.20 9.15 -10.94
N GLY A 155 6.45 9.32 -11.39
CA GLY A 155 6.86 10.47 -12.21
C GLY A 155 6.84 11.80 -11.46
N GLY A 156 6.88 11.78 -10.12
CA GLY A 156 6.89 12.97 -9.29
C GLY A 156 8.19 13.77 -9.40
N ILE A 157 8.08 15.09 -9.38
CA ILE A 157 9.22 15.99 -9.48
C ILE A 157 9.64 16.46 -8.09
N LEU A 158 10.91 16.30 -7.74
CA LEU A 158 11.44 16.84 -6.49
C LEU A 158 11.39 18.38 -6.48
N PRO A 159 10.82 19.01 -5.44
CA PRO A 159 10.96 20.44 -5.20
C PRO A 159 12.42 20.88 -5.00
N TYR A 160 12.70 22.16 -5.24
CA TYR A 160 14.06 22.71 -5.15
C TYR A 160 14.68 22.55 -3.76
N ASP A 161 13.91 22.77 -2.70
CA ASP A 161 14.36 22.61 -1.31
C ASP A 161 14.81 21.17 -1.02
N LEU A 162 14.07 20.18 -1.50
CA LEU A 162 14.43 18.77 -1.36
C LEU A 162 15.65 18.42 -2.22
N ARG A 163 15.77 18.94 -3.45
CA ARG A 163 16.99 18.75 -4.27
C ARG A 163 18.23 19.27 -3.57
N GLN A 164 18.17 20.49 -3.01
CA GLN A 164 19.28 21.09 -2.27
C GLN A 164 19.64 20.23 -1.05
N ARG A 165 18.63 19.78 -0.30
CA ARG A 165 18.80 18.92 0.87
C ARG A 165 19.45 17.58 0.52
N LEU A 166 18.98 16.91 -0.52
CA LEU A 166 19.44 15.58 -0.96
C LEU A 166 20.79 15.63 -1.69
N SER A 167 21.23 16.82 -2.12
CA SER A 167 22.55 17.05 -2.73
C SER A 167 23.64 17.39 -1.70
N ALA A 168 23.30 17.55 -0.42
CA ALA A 168 24.26 17.95 0.61
C ALA A 168 25.35 16.89 0.83
N ALA A 169 26.56 17.33 1.20
CA ALA A 169 27.73 16.45 1.31
C ALA A 169 27.60 15.36 2.39
N ASN A 170 26.74 15.56 3.39
CA ASN A 170 26.49 14.66 4.51
C ASN A 170 25.34 13.67 4.29
N VAL A 171 24.77 13.63 3.09
CA VAL A 171 23.70 12.68 2.74
C VAL A 171 24.29 11.27 2.60
N PRO A 172 23.69 10.24 3.22
CA PRO A 172 24.10 8.85 3.03
C PRO A 172 24.23 8.48 1.55
N TRP A 173 25.26 7.71 1.21
CA TRP A 173 25.62 7.45 -0.18
C TRP A 173 24.50 6.74 -0.95
N GLN A 174 23.68 5.91 -0.29
CA GLN A 174 22.53 5.23 -0.90
C GLN A 174 21.52 6.25 -1.44
N ILE A 175 21.12 7.21 -0.58
CA ILE A 175 20.18 8.28 -0.92
C ILE A 175 20.76 9.14 -2.05
N ARG A 176 22.05 9.50 -1.93
CA ARG A 176 22.74 10.32 -2.94
C ARG A 176 22.77 9.62 -4.31
N THR A 177 23.08 8.33 -4.34
CA THR A 177 23.15 7.53 -5.57
C THR A 177 21.79 7.49 -6.26
N LEU A 178 20.74 7.22 -5.49
CA LEU A 178 19.38 7.16 -6.03
C LEU A 178 18.92 8.51 -6.58
N TYR A 179 19.17 9.57 -5.82
CA TYR A 179 18.90 10.95 -6.26
C TYR A 179 19.62 11.28 -7.58
N GLN A 180 20.90 10.89 -7.70
CA GLN A 180 21.70 11.10 -8.90
C GLN A 180 21.15 10.36 -10.13
N ASN A 181 20.70 9.12 -9.95
CA ASN A 181 20.22 8.29 -11.04
C ASN A 181 18.82 8.71 -11.53
N ASN A 182 17.92 9.07 -10.59
CA ASN A 182 16.51 9.21 -10.89
C ASN A 182 16.06 10.68 -11.09
N PHE A 183 16.78 11.66 -10.54
CA PHE A 183 16.26 13.04 -10.46
C PHE A 183 17.21 14.13 -10.96
N LEU A 184 18.51 13.86 -11.12
CA LEU A 184 19.50 14.86 -11.53
C LEU A 184 19.51 15.14 -13.04
N SER A 185 18.96 14.23 -13.85
CA SER A 185 18.85 14.35 -15.31
C SER A 185 17.58 15.08 -15.78
N LEU A 186 16.67 15.45 -14.88
CA LEU A 186 15.42 16.12 -15.22
C LEU A 186 15.63 17.64 -15.40
N PRO A 187 15.15 18.24 -16.50
CA PRO A 187 15.33 19.68 -16.76
C PRO A 187 14.66 20.50 -15.66
N ASN A 188 15.40 21.45 -15.08
CA ASN A 188 14.96 22.27 -13.96
C ASN A 188 13.96 23.35 -14.43
N PRO A 189 12.65 23.25 -14.11
CA PRO A 189 11.64 24.17 -14.64
C PRO A 189 11.68 25.57 -14.01
N GLN A 190 12.54 25.79 -13.01
CA GLN A 190 12.71 27.09 -12.33
C GLN A 190 14.17 27.56 -12.27
N SER A 191 15.00 27.16 -13.23
CA SER A 191 16.31 27.79 -13.39
C SER A 191 16.09 29.28 -13.70
N PRO A 192 16.55 30.24 -12.88
CA PRO A 192 16.57 31.62 -13.33
C PRO A 192 17.45 31.68 -14.58
N ASN A 193 16.90 32.15 -15.70
CA ASN A 193 17.63 32.34 -16.94
C ASN A 193 18.81 33.28 -16.66
N LEU A 194 20.01 32.74 -16.53
CA LEU A 194 21.26 33.50 -16.38
C LEU A 194 21.65 34.27 -17.65
N ASN A 195 20.85 34.18 -18.72
CA ASN A 195 21.11 34.83 -20.01
C ASN A 195 20.59 36.28 -20.12
N ASN A 196 19.93 36.84 -19.10
CA ASN A 196 19.40 38.22 -19.18
C ASN A 196 20.34 39.32 -18.63
N TYR A 197 21.60 39.02 -18.31
CA TYR A 197 22.57 40.03 -17.82
C TYR A 197 23.67 40.42 -18.81
N GLN A 198 23.58 40.05 -20.10
CA GLN A 198 24.59 40.41 -21.11
C GLN A 198 24.15 41.43 -22.18
N GLN A 199 23.08 42.20 -21.96
CA GLN A 199 22.77 43.34 -22.84
C GLN A 199 22.33 44.57 -22.06
N VAL A 200 23.28 45.21 -21.38
CA VAL A 200 23.32 46.68 -21.30
C VAL A 200 24.79 47.09 -21.29
N SER A 201 25.29 47.54 -22.44
CA SER A 201 26.48 48.39 -22.58
C SER A 201 26.06 49.67 -23.26
#